data_AF-A0A934A5A9-F1
#
_entry.id   AF-A0A934A5A9-F1
#
_cell.length_a   1.000
_cell.length_b   1.000
_cell.length_c   1.000
_cell.angle_alpha   90.00
_cell.angle_beta   90.00
_cell.angle_gamma   90.00
#
_symmetry.space_group_name_H-M   'P 1'
#
loop_
_entity.id
_entity.type
_entity.pdbx_description
1 polymer ?
#
loop_
_entity_poly.entity_id
_entity_poly.type
_entity_poly.pdbx_seq_one_letter_code
_entity_poly.pdbx_strand_id
1 'polypeptide(L)'
;MYAKDWFAYQGDIELELWMAPKVIDLQYMTCLPCDENFFCAPGSQNGIKIILFVSPLSCQKNADKDHLSGCLVHEITHHIVRDISQATVFSMKRKKDLDVPMWIEEGLCQLIQSEVHPYLYHKLSEDIAKTTRWYDFEELWNDLSSCTDTTTAYLQAYKETKTFIETKGKMELIRLLYLNRTHDVNWNNLPYGENNA
;
A
#
# COMPACT_ATOMS: atom_id res chain seq x y z
N MET A 1 -22.89 -14.85 7.55
CA MET A 1 -23.05 -14.80 6.08
C MET A 1 -23.14 -13.35 5.66
N TYR A 2 -22.04 -12.57 5.67
CA TYR A 2 -22.11 -11.11 5.40
C TYR A 2 -20.85 -10.44 4.81
N ALA A 3 -19.76 -11.16 4.52
CA ALA A 3 -18.56 -10.54 3.90
C ALA A 3 -18.46 -10.74 2.38
N LYS A 4 -19.07 -11.79 1.82
CA LYS A 4 -19.01 -12.09 0.37
C LYS A 4 -19.85 -11.11 -0.48
N ASP A 5 -20.93 -10.55 0.06
CA ASP A 5 -21.83 -9.68 -0.72
C ASP A 5 -21.33 -8.25 -0.90
N TRP A 6 -20.37 -7.78 -0.10
CA TRP A 6 -19.93 -6.37 -0.11
C TRP A 6 -18.97 -6.01 -1.24
N PHE A 7 -18.30 -6.98 -1.84
CA PHE A 7 -17.27 -6.73 -2.87
C PHE A 7 -17.79 -6.90 -4.31
N ALA A 8 -19.06 -7.23 -4.52
CA ALA A 8 -19.61 -7.60 -5.84
C ALA A 8 -18.80 -8.71 -6.56
N TYR A 9 -17.99 -9.46 -5.81
CA TYR A 9 -17.10 -10.49 -6.32
C TYR A 9 -17.79 -11.84 -6.15
N GLN A 10 -18.24 -12.45 -7.26
CA GLN A 10 -18.94 -13.73 -7.25
C GLN A 10 -17.99 -14.95 -7.21
N GLY A 11 -16.66 -14.74 -7.23
CA GLY A 11 -15.65 -15.80 -7.19
C GLY A 11 -14.82 -15.81 -5.89
N ASP A 12 -13.90 -16.77 -5.77
CA ASP A 12 -12.83 -16.69 -4.78
C ASP A 12 -11.70 -15.79 -5.33
N ILE A 13 -10.98 -15.07 -4.45
CA ILE A 13 -9.80 -14.30 -4.84
C ILE A 13 -8.67 -15.29 -5.12
N GLU A 14 -8.26 -15.41 -6.39
CA GLU A 14 -7.13 -16.23 -6.79
C GLU A 14 -5.87 -15.38 -6.84
N LEU A 15 -4.93 -15.66 -5.93
CA LEU A 15 -3.61 -15.04 -5.86
C LEU A 15 -2.58 -15.99 -6.47
N GLU A 16 -1.86 -15.53 -7.49
CA GLU A 16 -0.70 -16.24 -8.01
C GLU A 16 0.56 -15.66 -7.39
N LEU A 17 1.25 -16.46 -6.56
CA LEU A 17 2.52 -16.07 -5.97
C LEU A 17 3.69 -16.48 -6.87
N TRP A 18 4.44 -15.49 -7.33
CA TRP A 18 5.63 -15.65 -8.17
C TRP A 18 6.86 -15.27 -7.37
N MET A 19 7.93 -16.07 -7.46
CA MET A 19 9.16 -15.86 -6.71
C MET A 19 10.31 -15.59 -7.68
N ALA A 20 10.87 -14.38 -7.64
CA ALA A 20 12.04 -14.02 -8.45
C ALA A 20 13.32 -14.21 -7.63
N PRO A 21 14.21 -15.18 -7.97
CA PRO A 21 15.44 -15.43 -7.21
C PRO A 21 16.60 -14.49 -7.61
N LYS A 22 16.48 -13.75 -8.71
CA LYS A 22 17.46 -12.75 -9.17
C LYS A 22 16.75 -11.52 -9.73
N VAL A 23 17.43 -10.37 -9.70
CA VAL A 23 16.91 -9.12 -10.28
C VAL A 23 16.54 -9.29 -11.75
N ILE A 24 17.30 -10.08 -12.51
CA ILE A 24 16.98 -10.35 -13.91
C ILE A 24 15.66 -11.12 -14.08
N ASP A 25 15.33 -12.02 -13.15
CA ASP A 25 14.07 -12.75 -13.17
C ASP A 25 12.91 -11.81 -12.80
N LEU A 26 13.14 -10.91 -11.84
CA LEU A 26 12.17 -9.86 -11.49
C LEU A 26 11.89 -8.96 -12.69
N GLN A 27 12.93 -8.44 -13.34
CA GLN A 27 12.81 -7.60 -14.54
C GLN A 27 12.10 -8.34 -15.69
N TYR A 28 12.35 -9.64 -15.85
CA TYR A 28 11.67 -10.46 -16.84
C TYR A 28 10.18 -10.65 -16.51
N MET A 29 9.85 -10.92 -15.24
CA MET A 29 8.47 -11.12 -14.79
C MET A 29 7.64 -9.82 -14.81
N THR A 30 8.27 -8.67 -14.54
CA THR A 30 7.62 -7.35 -14.52
C THR A 30 7.64 -6.63 -15.86
N CYS A 31 8.51 -7.06 -16.79
CA CYS A 31 8.82 -6.34 -18.03
C CYS A 31 9.31 -4.89 -17.81
N LEU A 32 9.92 -4.61 -16.65
CA LEU A 32 10.41 -3.28 -16.27
C LEU A 32 11.85 -3.35 -15.72
N PRO A 33 12.64 -2.27 -15.83
CA PRO A 33 13.86 -2.14 -15.04
C PRO A 33 13.52 -2.10 -13.55
N CYS A 34 14.09 -3.03 -12.79
CA CYS A 34 13.88 -3.17 -11.34
C CYS A 34 15.23 -3.22 -10.63
N ASP A 35 15.28 -2.73 -9.39
CA ASP A 35 16.41 -2.90 -8.49
C ASP A 35 16.10 -3.93 -7.38
N GLU A 36 17.05 -4.15 -6.47
CA GLU A 36 16.89 -5.16 -5.43
C GLU A 36 15.87 -4.81 -4.33
N ASN A 37 15.42 -3.57 -4.25
CA ASN A 37 14.43 -3.12 -3.26
C ASN A 37 13.01 -3.10 -3.84
N PHE A 38 12.84 -3.50 -5.11
CA PHE A 38 11.57 -3.46 -5.81
C PHE A 38 10.72 -4.69 -5.46
N PHE A 39 9.55 -4.44 -4.90
CA PHE A 39 8.49 -5.43 -4.69
C PHE A 39 7.28 -4.97 -5.51
N CYS A 40 6.57 -5.92 -6.12
CA CYS A 40 5.38 -5.54 -6.87
C CYS A 40 4.30 -6.61 -6.90
N ALA A 41 3.08 -6.12 -6.80
CA ALA A 41 1.83 -6.77 -7.16
C ALA A 41 1.44 -6.41 -8.62
N PRO A 42 1.96 -7.09 -9.66
CA PRO A 42 1.57 -6.80 -11.03
C PRO A 42 0.08 -7.08 -11.26
N GLY A 43 -0.68 -6.01 -11.50
CA GLY A 43 -2.06 -6.08 -11.97
C GLY A 43 -2.19 -5.56 -13.39
N SER A 44 -2.48 -6.44 -14.36
CA SER A 44 -3.20 -5.98 -15.57
C SER A 44 -3.86 -7.07 -16.39
N GLN A 45 -3.40 -8.33 -16.39
CA GLN A 45 -4.01 -9.38 -17.24
C GLN A 45 -4.02 -10.77 -16.57
N ASN A 46 -5.23 -11.28 -16.29
CA ASN A 46 -5.56 -12.69 -16.01
C ASN A 46 -5.03 -13.33 -14.72
N GLY A 47 -5.06 -12.61 -13.60
CA GLY A 47 -4.76 -13.14 -12.27
C GLY A 47 -4.19 -12.06 -11.38
N ILE A 48 -4.47 -12.12 -10.08
CA ILE A 48 -3.80 -11.26 -9.10
C ILE A 48 -2.42 -11.87 -8.87
N LYS A 49 -1.44 -11.48 -9.69
CA LYS A 49 -0.07 -11.96 -9.56
C LYS A 49 0.64 -11.09 -8.54
N ILE A 50 1.23 -11.71 -7.51
CA ILE A 50 2.12 -11.07 -6.56
C ILE A 50 3.51 -11.63 -6.83
N ILE A 51 4.44 -10.76 -7.23
CA ILE A 51 5.84 -11.17 -7.43
C ILE A 51 6.62 -10.76 -6.18
N LEU A 52 6.99 -11.75 -5.37
CA LEU A 52 7.94 -11.54 -4.29
C LEU A 52 9.36 -11.75 -4.80
N PHE A 53 10.21 -10.76 -4.55
CA PHE A 53 11.63 -10.85 -4.87
C PHE A 53 12.43 -11.38 -3.67
N VAL A 54 13.23 -12.42 -3.90
CA VAL A 54 14.18 -12.96 -2.92
C VAL A 54 15.59 -12.73 -3.45
N SER A 55 16.13 -11.54 -3.19
CA SER A 55 17.51 -11.19 -3.59
C SER A 55 18.53 -12.08 -2.89
N PRO A 56 19.59 -12.58 -3.56
CA PRO A 56 20.73 -13.22 -2.90
C PRO A 56 21.63 -12.24 -2.12
N LEU A 57 21.67 -10.95 -2.47
CA LEU A 57 22.45 -9.90 -1.78
C LEU A 57 21.63 -9.24 -0.66
N SER A 58 20.33 -9.02 -0.87
CA SER A 58 19.37 -8.63 0.17
C SER A 58 18.77 -9.82 0.93
N CYS A 59 19.23 -11.04 0.66
CA CYS A 59 18.79 -12.28 1.30
C CYS A 59 19.03 -12.25 2.80
N GLN A 60 19.91 -11.40 3.33
CA GLN A 60 20.01 -11.23 4.77
C GLN A 60 18.75 -10.57 5.37
N LYS A 61 18.04 -9.72 4.62
CA LYS A 61 16.76 -9.10 5.03
C LYS A 61 15.55 -9.96 4.64
N ASN A 62 15.57 -10.63 3.47
CA ASN A 62 14.44 -11.45 2.98
C ASN A 62 14.54 -12.95 3.33
N ALA A 63 15.65 -13.43 3.91
CA ALA A 63 15.70 -14.75 4.56
C ALA A 63 15.00 -14.74 5.92
N ASP A 64 14.70 -13.55 6.45
CA ASP A 64 13.75 -13.39 7.53
C ASP A 64 12.34 -13.69 6.98
N LYS A 65 11.83 -14.86 7.35
CA LYS A 65 10.49 -15.32 7.00
C LYS A 65 9.42 -14.30 7.38
N ASP A 66 9.60 -13.59 8.48
CA ASP A 66 8.63 -12.60 8.96
C ASP A 66 8.64 -11.35 8.09
N HIS A 67 9.81 -10.94 7.59
CA HIS A 67 9.92 -9.85 6.64
C HIS A 67 9.26 -10.18 5.30
N LEU A 68 9.55 -11.36 4.73
CA LEU A 68 8.97 -11.80 3.45
C LEU A 68 7.45 -11.99 3.55
N SER A 69 6.97 -12.55 4.66
CA SER A 69 5.54 -12.63 4.97
C SER A 69 4.91 -11.24 5.08
N GLY A 70 5.60 -10.30 5.72
CA GLY A 70 5.15 -8.91 5.81
C GLY A 70 5.02 -8.24 4.44
N CYS A 71 6.00 -8.43 3.55
CA CYS A 71 5.92 -7.95 2.17
C CYS A 71 4.74 -8.59 1.42
N LEU A 72 4.50 -9.90 1.58
CA LEU A 72 3.32 -10.54 0.99
C LEU A 72 2.01 -9.90 1.46
N VAL A 73 1.87 -9.66 2.77
CA VAL A 73 0.68 -9.00 3.35
C VAL A 73 0.50 -7.60 2.77
N HIS A 74 1.59 -6.85 2.62
CA HIS A 74 1.60 -5.53 2.01
C HIS A 74 1.05 -5.58 0.57
N GLU A 75 1.61 -6.46 -0.28
CA GLU A 75 1.18 -6.59 -1.69
C GLU A 75 -0.26 -7.11 -1.84
N ILE A 76 -0.70 -8.04 -0.98
CA ILE A 76 -2.11 -8.47 -0.95
C ILE A 76 -3.04 -7.28 -0.63
N THR A 77 -2.61 -6.37 0.24
CA THR A 77 -3.41 -5.22 0.65
C THR A 77 -3.66 -4.26 -0.51
N HIS A 78 -2.68 -4.03 -1.40
CA HIS A 78 -2.90 -3.25 -2.63
C HIS A 78 -4.04 -3.82 -3.49
N HIS A 79 -4.12 -5.14 -3.62
CA HIS A 79 -5.19 -5.79 -4.38
C HIS A 79 -6.56 -5.63 -3.73
N ILE A 80 -6.63 -5.71 -2.40
CA ILE A 80 -7.88 -5.47 -1.66
C ILE A 80 -8.33 -4.00 -1.86
N VAL A 81 -7.42 -3.04 -1.72
CA VAL A 81 -7.72 -1.61 -1.92
C VAL A 81 -8.22 -1.39 -3.35
N ARG A 82 -7.55 -1.93 -4.35
CA ARG A 82 -7.98 -1.90 -5.75
C ARG A 82 -9.38 -2.44 -5.93
N ASP A 83 -9.67 -3.64 -5.42
CA ASP A 83 -10.93 -4.31 -5.71
C ASP A 83 -12.12 -3.56 -5.12
N ILE A 84 -11.94 -2.98 -3.92
CA ILE A 84 -12.94 -2.12 -3.26
C ILE A 84 -13.17 -0.84 -4.06
N SER A 85 -12.07 -0.16 -4.40
CA SER A 85 -12.09 1.21 -4.90
C SER A 85 -12.12 1.35 -6.41
N GLN A 86 -11.85 0.27 -7.14
CA GLN A 86 -11.52 0.28 -8.58
C GLN A 86 -10.37 1.24 -8.92
N ALA A 87 -9.48 1.52 -7.96
CA ALA A 87 -8.29 2.33 -8.15
C ALA A 87 -7.35 1.73 -9.20
N THR A 88 -6.56 2.57 -9.86
CA THR A 88 -5.51 2.08 -10.76
C THR A 88 -4.28 1.65 -9.94
N VAL A 89 -4.04 0.34 -9.83
CA VAL A 89 -2.82 -0.17 -9.20
C VAL A 89 -1.62 0.14 -10.10
N PHE A 90 -0.51 0.58 -9.50
CA PHE A 90 0.76 0.76 -10.19
C PHE A 90 0.70 1.69 -11.42
N SER A 91 0.05 2.85 -11.30
CA SER A 91 0.46 3.96 -12.16
C SER A 91 1.38 4.90 -11.37
N MET A 92 2.70 4.72 -11.55
CA MET A 92 3.70 5.80 -11.35
C MET A 92 3.49 6.95 -12.37
N LYS A 93 2.25 7.16 -12.81
CA LYS A 93 1.78 8.24 -13.66
C LYS A 93 0.64 8.86 -12.89
N ARG A 94 0.81 10.10 -12.44
CA ARG A 94 -0.19 10.98 -11.80
C ARG A 94 -1.57 10.32 -11.75
N LYS A 95 -1.93 9.79 -10.58
CA LYS A 95 -3.31 9.51 -10.24
C LYS A 95 -4.14 10.70 -10.71
N LYS A 96 -5.09 10.46 -11.63
CA LYS A 96 -6.05 11.51 -11.99
C LYS A 96 -6.71 11.96 -10.68
N ASP A 97 -7.18 13.21 -10.61
CA ASP A 97 -7.68 13.87 -9.38
C ASP A 97 -8.82 13.15 -8.61
N LEU A 98 -9.17 11.91 -8.99
CA LEU A 98 -10.24 11.06 -8.47
C LEU A 98 -9.77 9.62 -8.11
N ASP A 99 -8.47 9.34 -8.06
CA ASP A 99 -7.96 8.04 -7.61
C ASP A 99 -7.62 8.06 -6.11
N VAL A 100 -7.57 6.89 -5.45
CA VAL A 100 -7.25 6.78 -4.02
C VAL A 100 -5.87 7.41 -3.75
N PRO A 101 -5.71 8.35 -2.80
CA PRO A 101 -4.42 8.99 -2.54
C PRO A 101 -3.32 7.99 -2.16
N MET A 102 -2.08 8.21 -2.60
CA MET A 102 -0.96 7.30 -2.30
C MET A 102 -0.73 7.13 -0.80
N TRP A 103 -0.90 8.17 0.01
CA TRP A 103 -0.77 8.06 1.47
C TRP A 103 -1.80 7.09 2.10
N ILE A 104 -3.00 6.96 1.53
CA ILE A 104 -4.01 5.99 1.99
C ILE A 104 -3.65 4.59 1.50
N GLU A 105 -3.33 4.45 0.23
CA GLU A 105 -3.01 3.14 -0.36
C GLU A 105 -1.80 2.51 0.33
N GLU A 106 -0.69 3.25 0.42
CA GLU A 106 0.54 2.76 1.05
C GLU A 106 0.43 2.72 2.57
N GLY A 107 -0.29 3.67 3.16
CA GLY A 107 -0.52 3.70 4.60
C GLY A 107 -1.37 2.52 5.07
N LEU A 108 -2.37 2.09 4.29
CA LEU A 108 -3.14 0.88 4.55
C LEU A 108 -2.26 -0.36 4.47
N CYS A 109 -1.41 -0.46 3.45
CA CYS A 109 -0.51 -1.60 3.29
C CYS A 109 0.46 -1.72 4.48
N GLN A 110 1.04 -0.61 4.94
CA GLN A 110 1.87 -0.56 6.15
C GLN A 110 1.08 -0.90 7.42
N LEU A 111 -0.14 -0.38 7.55
CA LEU A 111 -0.98 -0.62 8.73
C LEU A 111 -1.37 -2.09 8.86
N ILE A 112 -1.92 -2.69 7.80
CA ILE A 112 -2.33 -4.10 7.79
C ILE A 112 -1.11 -5.01 8.00
N GLN A 113 0.02 -4.70 7.36
CA GLN A 113 1.28 -5.40 7.60
C GLN A 113 1.66 -5.38 9.09
N SER A 114 1.52 -4.23 9.77
CA SER A 114 1.81 -4.10 11.21
C SER A 114 0.79 -4.79 12.12
N GLU A 115 -0.48 -4.90 11.72
CA GLU A 115 -1.51 -5.65 12.46
C GLU A 115 -1.25 -7.17 12.38
N VAL A 116 -0.79 -7.68 11.23
CA VAL A 116 -0.46 -9.11 11.05
C VAL A 116 0.88 -9.47 11.69
N HIS A 117 1.84 -8.54 11.69
CA HIS A 117 3.18 -8.73 12.24
C HIS A 117 3.49 -7.70 13.34
N PRO A 118 3.10 -7.94 14.61
CA PRO A 118 3.14 -6.94 15.68
C PRO A 118 4.52 -6.37 16.00
N TYR A 119 5.61 -7.08 15.70
CA TYR A 119 6.96 -6.53 15.90
C TYR A 119 7.21 -5.30 15.01
N LEU A 120 6.58 -5.23 13.83
CA LEU A 120 6.67 -4.07 12.94
C LEU A 120 5.97 -2.84 13.52
N TYR A 121 4.90 -3.03 14.31
CA TYR A 121 4.24 -1.92 15.01
C TYR A 121 5.22 -1.16 15.94
N HIS A 122 6.02 -1.90 16.70
CA HIS A 122 7.05 -1.31 17.58
C HIS A 122 8.11 -0.58 16.77
N LYS A 123 8.62 -1.22 15.70
CA LYS A 123 9.62 -0.62 14.82
C LYS A 123 9.14 0.68 14.18
N LEU A 124 7.94 0.68 13.59
CA LEU A 124 7.32 1.87 13.01
C LEU A 124 7.14 2.99 14.04
N SER A 125 6.75 2.65 15.27
CA SER A 125 6.60 3.63 16.35
C SER A 125 7.94 4.25 16.76
N GLU A 126 9.01 3.44 16.83
CA GLU A 126 10.36 3.94 17.10
C GLU A 126 10.87 4.84 15.97
N ASP A 127 10.63 4.45 14.72
CA ASP A 127 11.07 5.21 13.55
C ASP A 127 10.35 6.56 13.49
N ILE A 128 9.03 6.59 13.72
CA ILE A 128 8.25 7.84 13.85
C ILE A 128 8.82 8.75 14.95
N ALA A 129 9.20 8.19 16.10
CA ALA A 129 9.73 8.98 17.21
C ALA A 129 11.12 9.59 16.91
N LYS A 130 11.89 8.98 15.98
CA LYS A 130 13.20 9.45 15.55
C LYS A 130 13.13 10.42 14.36
N THR A 131 12.03 10.41 13.62
CA THR A 131 11.83 11.28 12.45
C THR A 131 11.62 12.73 12.87
N THR A 132 12.46 13.63 12.34
CA THR A 132 12.44 15.07 12.66
C THR A 132 11.82 15.94 11.57
N ARG A 133 11.57 15.39 10.39
CA ARG A 133 10.99 16.09 9.24
C ARG A 133 9.87 15.26 8.62
N TRP A 134 8.78 15.94 8.30
CA TRP A 134 7.62 15.36 7.63
C TRP A 134 7.36 16.11 6.31
N TYR A 135 6.71 15.43 5.38
CA TYR A 135 6.23 15.94 4.11
C TYR A 135 4.86 16.61 4.27
N ASP A 136 4.49 17.47 3.32
CA ASP A 136 3.14 17.99 3.24
C ASP A 136 2.20 16.97 2.56
N PHE A 137 0.91 17.02 2.86
CA PHE A 137 -0.07 16.08 2.30
C PHE A 137 -0.13 16.09 0.76
N GLU A 138 0.10 17.24 0.14
CA GLU A 138 0.15 17.37 -1.32
C GLU A 138 1.31 16.55 -1.92
N GLU A 139 2.43 16.44 -1.21
CA GLU A 139 3.59 15.65 -1.63
C GLU A 139 3.28 14.15 -1.59
N LEU A 140 2.45 13.71 -0.63
CA LEU A 140 2.07 12.30 -0.45
C LEU A 140 0.90 11.86 -1.33
N TRP A 141 0.38 12.73 -2.18
CA TRP A 141 -0.82 12.44 -2.98
C TRP A 141 -0.54 11.51 -4.16
N ASN A 142 0.51 11.83 -4.92
CA ASN A 142 0.71 11.30 -6.27
C ASN A 142 1.70 10.13 -6.33
N ASP A 143 2.86 10.28 -5.69
CA ASP A 143 3.96 9.32 -5.81
C ASP A 143 4.95 9.48 -4.63
N LEU A 144 4.91 8.55 -3.68
CA LEU A 144 5.81 8.56 -2.52
C LEU A 144 7.28 8.33 -2.94
N SER A 145 7.53 7.68 -4.08
CA SER A 145 8.88 7.43 -4.57
C SER A 145 9.55 8.71 -5.11
N SER A 146 8.77 9.75 -5.39
CA SER A 146 9.27 11.05 -5.80
C SER A 146 9.80 11.90 -4.64
N CYS A 147 9.50 11.52 -3.39
CA CYS A 147 9.99 12.18 -2.20
C CYS A 147 11.51 11.94 -2.03
N THR A 148 12.20 12.94 -1.47
CA THR A 148 13.65 12.89 -1.24
C THR A 148 14.11 11.77 -0.32
N ASP A 149 13.27 11.41 0.65
CA ASP A 149 13.42 10.28 1.56
C ASP A 149 12.12 9.48 1.52
N THR A 150 12.13 8.45 0.68
CA THR A 150 11.00 7.56 0.48
C THR A 150 10.61 6.87 1.79
N THR A 151 11.57 6.47 2.63
CA THR A 151 11.27 5.79 3.91
C THR A 151 10.43 6.68 4.82
N THR A 152 10.78 7.96 4.92
CA THR A 152 10.01 8.94 5.69
C THR A 152 8.62 9.17 5.08
N ALA A 153 8.48 9.20 3.76
CA ALA A 153 7.18 9.34 3.09
C ALA A 153 6.23 8.15 3.40
N TYR A 154 6.74 6.92 3.36
CA TYR A 154 5.98 5.72 3.75
C TYR A 154 5.62 5.72 5.24
N LEU A 155 6.53 6.14 6.12
CA LEU A 155 6.26 6.29 7.56
C LEU A 155 5.15 7.31 7.81
N GLN A 156 5.13 8.41 7.06
CA GLN A 156 4.08 9.40 7.17
C GLN A 156 2.74 8.86 6.65
N ALA A 157 2.73 8.19 5.51
CA ALA A 157 1.52 7.54 4.98
C ALA A 157 0.88 6.60 6.01
N TYR A 158 1.69 5.78 6.69
CA TYR A 158 1.24 4.94 7.80
C TYR A 158 0.66 5.76 8.96
N LYS A 159 1.38 6.79 9.42
CA LYS A 159 0.96 7.67 10.52
C LYS A 159 -0.38 8.35 10.22
N GLU A 160 -0.54 8.93 9.04
CA GLU A 160 -1.76 9.64 8.64
C GLU A 160 -2.94 8.68 8.46
N THR A 161 -2.72 7.51 7.87
CA THR A 161 -3.75 6.47 7.74
C THR A 161 -4.21 5.94 9.10
N LYS A 162 -3.26 5.68 10.00
CA LYS A 162 -3.56 5.27 11.37
C LYS A 162 -4.39 6.33 12.10
N THR A 163 -3.96 7.59 12.03
CA THR A 163 -4.68 8.72 12.64
C THR A 163 -6.09 8.88 12.06
N PHE A 164 -6.25 8.73 10.75
CA PHE A 164 -7.55 8.76 10.10
C PHE A 164 -8.47 7.67 10.65
N ILE A 165 -7.99 6.43 10.76
CA ILE A 165 -8.78 5.31 11.28
C ILE A 165 -9.13 5.51 12.76
N GLU A 166 -8.22 6.03 13.57
CA GLU A 166 -8.47 6.31 14.99
C GLU A 166 -9.52 7.42 15.19
N THR A 167 -9.54 8.42 14.30
CA THR A 167 -10.43 9.58 14.41
C THR A 167 -11.77 9.40 13.73
N LYS A 168 -11.83 8.70 12.59
CA LYS A 168 -13.03 8.52 11.75
C LYS A 168 -13.58 7.09 11.79
N GLY A 169 -12.77 6.11 12.17
CA GLY A 169 -13.13 4.69 12.21
C GLY A 169 -12.86 3.94 10.91
N LYS A 170 -12.64 2.63 11.03
CA LYS A 170 -12.39 1.72 9.89
C LYS A 170 -13.54 1.74 8.87
N MET A 171 -14.79 1.88 9.33
CA MET A 171 -15.98 1.89 8.47
C MET A 171 -16.02 3.11 7.54
N GLU A 172 -15.54 4.27 7.99
CA GLU A 172 -15.52 5.47 7.15
C GLU A 172 -14.51 5.32 6.02
N LEU A 173 -13.35 4.75 6.29
CA LEU A 173 -12.36 4.47 5.24
C LEU A 173 -12.91 3.52 4.18
N ILE A 174 -13.57 2.44 4.60
CA ILE A 174 -14.23 1.50 3.67
C ILE A 174 -15.30 2.20 2.84
N ARG A 175 -16.11 3.07 3.47
CA ARG A 175 -17.12 3.88 2.77
C ARG A 175 -16.48 4.76 1.69
N LEU A 176 -15.37 5.44 2.01
CA LEU A 176 -14.67 6.31 1.06
C LEU A 176 -14.05 5.53 -0.10
N LEU A 177 -13.43 4.38 0.18
CA LEU A 177 -12.94 3.49 -0.88
C LEU A 177 -14.10 3.05 -1.79
N TYR A 178 -15.29 2.74 -1.25
CA TYR A 178 -16.45 2.39 -2.08
C TYR A 178 -16.97 3.58 -2.90
N LEU A 179 -16.98 4.80 -2.34
CA LEU A 179 -17.36 6.00 -3.09
C LEU A 179 -16.37 6.32 -4.21
N ASN A 180 -15.09 5.94 -4.07
CA ASN A 180 -14.11 6.04 -5.16
C ASN A 180 -14.54 5.24 -6.38
N ARG A 181 -15.10 4.04 -6.17
CA ARG A 181 -15.60 3.18 -7.26
C ARG A 181 -16.70 3.84 -8.07
N THR A 182 -17.54 4.68 -7.44
CA THR A 182 -18.61 5.41 -8.12
C THR A 182 -18.22 6.83 -8.54
N HIS A 183 -16.96 7.23 -8.30
CA HIS A 183 -16.48 8.60 -8.46
C HIS A 183 -17.28 9.65 -7.65
N ASP A 184 -17.96 9.21 -6.58
CA ASP A 184 -18.76 10.05 -5.68
C ASP A 184 -17.95 10.53 -4.46
N VAL A 185 -16.62 10.51 -4.58
CA VAL A 185 -15.70 11.06 -3.57
C VAL A 185 -14.79 12.07 -4.23
N ASN A 186 -14.66 13.23 -3.58
CA ASN A 186 -13.53 14.11 -3.81
C ASN A 186 -12.63 13.98 -2.59
N TRP A 187 -11.49 13.30 -2.77
CA TRP A 187 -10.54 13.06 -1.70
C TRP A 187 -9.98 14.37 -1.11
N ASN A 188 -9.99 15.48 -1.85
CA ASN A 188 -9.58 16.81 -1.36
C ASN A 188 -10.57 17.42 -0.36
N ASN A 189 -11.80 16.91 -0.32
CA ASN A 189 -12.84 17.36 0.59
C ASN A 189 -12.85 16.57 1.91
N LEU A 190 -11.91 15.64 2.09
CA LEU A 190 -11.77 14.99 3.39
C LEU A 190 -11.44 16.07 4.43
N PRO A 191 -12.11 16.08 5.60
CA PRO A 191 -11.77 16.99 6.67
C PRO A 191 -10.40 16.56 7.21
N TYR A 192 -9.33 17.05 6.58
CA TYR A 192 -8.02 17.14 7.20
C TYR A 192 -8.25 17.90 8.49
N GLY A 193 -7.84 17.32 9.62
CA GLY A 193 -8.21 17.78 10.95
C GLY A 193 -8.29 19.31 11.02
N GLU A 194 -9.51 19.82 11.19
CA GLU A 194 -9.71 21.07 11.92
C GLU A 194 -9.17 20.81 13.32
N ASN A 195 -7.84 20.93 13.50
CA ASN A 195 -7.09 21.01 14.76
C ASN A 195 -5.59 20.85 14.43
N ASN A 196 -4.96 21.95 14.06
CA ASN A 196 -3.58 22.33 14.41
C ASN A 196 -3.36 23.77 13.93
N ALA A 197 -4.16 24.69 14.49
CA ALA A 197 -3.84 26.11 14.57
C ALA A 197 -3.31 26.40 15.98
#